data_AF-A0AAN6XGW6-F1
#
_entry.id   AF-A0AAN6XGW6-F1
#
_cell.length_a   1.000
_cell.length_b   1.000
_cell.length_c   1.000
_cell.angle_alpha   90.00
_cell.angle_beta   90.00
_cell.angle_gamma   90.00
#
_symmetry.space_group_name_H-M   'P 1'
#
loop_
_entity.id
_entity.type
_entity.pdbx_description
1 polymer ?
#
loop_
_entity_poly.entity_id
_entity_poly.type
_entity_poly.pdbx_seq_one_letter_code
_entity_poly.pdbx_strand_id
1 'polypeptide(L)'
;MQLFKPTKAVLGLVLAAAAMGAPATNGNKGNVQIPEGFTEVSEGVYYRNSSSPGISLAAEIHHCQISDTDGRTDEISALVDDCLQVYRDLAYDAEWVILGGRQKLIASYGTCWIGITVSRAIDSVTVGNVDLHTAVFESITWYAKSFPDGKGGQVQRVGAYGWFHCGYNFGDACSWIIGTR
;
A
#
# COMPACT_ATOMS: atom_id res chain seq x y z
N MET A 1 -13.05 23.56 33.07
CA MET A 1 -12.81 24.02 31.68
C MET A 1 -11.40 23.62 31.30
N GLN A 2 -11.25 22.49 30.60
CA GLN A 2 -9.95 22.05 30.10
C GLN A 2 -9.90 22.25 28.59
N LEU A 3 -8.81 22.90 28.20
CA LEU A 3 -8.46 23.43 26.90
C LEU A 3 -8.24 22.26 25.93
N PHE A 4 -9.09 22.15 24.89
CA PHE A 4 -8.87 21.23 23.78
C PHE A 4 -7.54 21.57 23.10
N LYS A 5 -6.57 20.65 23.18
CA LYS A 5 -5.39 20.66 22.31
C LYS A 5 -5.83 20.10 20.95
N PRO A 6 -5.69 20.84 19.85
CA PRO A 6 -5.95 20.28 18.53
C PRO A 6 -4.81 19.32 18.19
N THR A 7 -5.11 18.03 18.16
CA THR A 7 -4.24 17.02 17.56
C THR A 7 -4.10 17.37 16.08
N LYS A 8 -2.87 17.60 15.64
CA LYS A 8 -2.53 17.83 14.24
C LYS A 8 -3.05 16.65 13.42
N ALA A 9 -4.11 16.86 12.65
CA ALA A 9 -4.43 16.00 11.53
C ALA A 9 -3.25 16.14 10.54
N VAL A 10 -2.40 15.13 10.46
CA VAL A 10 -1.48 15.01 9.33
C VAL A 10 -2.38 14.81 8.12
N LEU A 11 -2.25 15.73 7.16
CA LEU A 11 -2.94 15.77 5.89
C LEU A 11 -2.72 14.43 5.14
N GLY A 12 -3.55 13.43 5.43
CA GLY A 12 -3.62 12.14 4.75
C GLY A 12 -4.65 12.22 3.64
N LEU A 13 -4.46 13.17 2.73
CA LEU A 13 -5.23 13.25 1.51
C LEU A 13 -4.23 13.40 0.35
N VAL A 14 -3.79 12.28 -0.18
CA VAL A 14 -3.45 12.23 -1.60
C VAL A 14 -4.52 11.34 -2.21
N LEU A 15 -5.55 12.00 -2.75
CA LEU A 15 -6.37 11.39 -3.79
C LEU A 15 -5.39 10.74 -4.78
N ALA A 16 -5.60 9.48 -5.14
CA ALA A 16 -5.16 8.98 -6.44
C ALA A 16 -6.00 9.66 -7.55
N ALA A 17 -5.92 10.99 -7.65
CA ALA A 17 -6.44 11.79 -8.75
C ALA A 17 -5.66 13.12 -8.76
N ALA A 18 -4.74 13.24 -9.72
CA ALA A 18 -3.78 14.33 -9.92
C ALA A 18 -2.63 14.38 -8.90
N ALA A 19 -1.71 13.41 -8.97
CA ALA A 19 -0.34 13.64 -8.55
C ALA A 19 0.18 14.88 -9.31
N MET A 20 0.47 15.98 -8.60
CA MET A 20 1.03 17.21 -9.17
C MET A 20 2.52 17.07 -9.54
N GLY A 21 3.06 15.84 -9.49
CA GLY A 21 4.40 15.54 -10.00
C GLY A 21 4.35 15.41 -11.53
N ALA A 22 5.28 16.06 -12.22
CA ALA A 22 5.48 15.78 -13.63
C ALA A 22 5.80 14.27 -13.81
N PRO A 23 5.24 13.60 -14.83
CA PRO A 23 5.61 12.22 -15.13
C PRO A 23 7.12 12.15 -15.35
N ALA A 24 7.75 11.09 -14.86
CA ALA A 24 9.16 10.84 -15.09
C ALA A 24 9.40 10.75 -16.59
N THR A 25 10.23 11.66 -17.12
CA THR A 25 10.99 11.40 -18.35
C THR A 25 11.88 10.20 -18.06
N ASN A 26 11.96 9.20 -18.97
CA ASN A 26 12.83 8.01 -18.79
C ASN A 26 14.12 8.38 -18.05
N GLY A 27 14.23 7.92 -16.81
CA GLY A 27 15.18 8.49 -15.85
C GLY A 27 15.76 7.43 -14.96
N ASN A 28 17.08 7.50 -14.76
CA ASN A 28 17.77 6.61 -13.84
C ASN A 28 17.67 7.17 -12.43
N LYS A 29 17.16 6.36 -11.50
CA LYS A 29 17.19 6.64 -10.06
C LYS A 29 18.16 5.64 -9.43
N GLY A 30 19.43 6.05 -9.33
CA GLY A 30 20.51 5.10 -9.06
C GLY A 30 20.70 4.14 -10.24
N ASN A 31 20.67 2.84 -9.97
CA ASN A 31 20.77 1.79 -10.99
C ASN A 31 19.41 1.37 -11.58
N VAL A 32 18.30 1.95 -11.10
CA VAL A 32 16.95 1.60 -11.59
C VAL A 32 16.54 2.51 -12.72
N GLN A 33 16.14 1.90 -13.83
CA GLN A 33 15.44 2.59 -14.92
C GLN A 33 13.95 2.63 -14.60
N ILE A 34 13.43 3.82 -14.32
CA ILE A 34 11.98 4.02 -14.17
C ILE A 34 11.39 4.26 -15.57
N PRO A 35 10.44 3.43 -16.03
CA PRO A 35 9.83 3.60 -17.34
C PRO A 35 9.09 4.93 -17.45
N GLU A 36 8.98 5.44 -18.68
CA GLU A 36 8.16 6.61 -18.98
C GLU A 36 6.69 6.44 -18.53
N GLY A 37 6.11 7.54 -18.04
CA GLY A 37 4.72 7.60 -17.59
C GLY A 37 4.51 7.30 -16.10
N PHE A 38 5.55 6.90 -15.37
CA PHE A 38 5.49 6.78 -13.91
C PHE A 38 5.69 8.14 -13.23
N THR A 39 4.96 8.41 -12.15
CA THR A 39 5.07 9.62 -11.34
C THR A 39 5.50 9.26 -9.93
N GLU A 40 6.51 9.93 -9.38
CA GLU A 40 6.93 9.73 -7.99
C GLU A 40 5.87 10.31 -7.04
N VAL A 41 5.25 9.46 -6.21
CA VAL A 41 4.19 9.85 -5.26
C VAL A 41 4.70 9.90 -3.81
N SER A 42 5.78 9.18 -3.53
CA SER A 42 6.56 9.29 -2.30
C SER A 42 8.01 8.85 -2.58
N GLU A 43 8.94 9.10 -1.65
CA GLU A 43 10.37 8.81 -1.87
C GLU A 43 10.60 7.34 -2.26
N GLY A 44 10.97 7.10 -3.52
CA GLY A 44 11.21 5.75 -4.04
C GLY A 44 9.94 4.92 -4.28
N VAL A 45 8.77 5.56 -4.41
CA VAL A 45 7.52 4.96 -4.85
C VAL A 45 7.02 5.72 -6.07
N TYR A 46 6.94 4.99 -7.17
CA TYR A 46 6.49 5.51 -8.45
C TYR A 46 5.19 4.84 -8.85
N TYR A 47 4.26 5.62 -9.38
CA TYR A 47 2.91 5.20 -9.70
C TYR A 47 2.60 5.52 -11.16
N ARG A 48 1.93 4.61 -11.85
CA ARG A 48 1.35 4.87 -13.16
C ARG A 48 -0.06 4.28 -13.20
N ASN A 49 -1.00 5.04 -13.75
CA ASN A 49 -2.30 4.50 -14.14
C ASN A 49 -2.11 3.70 -15.45
N SER A 50 -2.46 2.42 -15.41
CA SER A 50 -2.24 1.46 -16.50
C SER A 50 -3.40 1.41 -17.49
N SER A 51 -4.43 2.23 -17.32
CA SER A 51 -5.51 2.35 -18.30
C SER A 51 -4.98 2.91 -19.63
N SER A 52 -4.75 2.02 -20.60
CA SER A 52 -4.72 2.43 -22.01
C SER A 52 -6.12 2.89 -22.42
N PRO A 53 -6.28 4.05 -23.07
CA PRO A 53 -7.57 4.46 -23.62
C PRO A 53 -7.89 3.55 -24.81
N GLY A 54 -8.58 2.43 -24.60
CA GLY A 54 -8.95 1.59 -25.74
C GLY A 54 -9.63 0.24 -25.51
N ILE A 55 -9.53 -0.43 -24.36
CA ILE A 55 -10.22 -1.71 -24.14
C ILE A 55 -10.73 -1.79 -22.70
N SER A 56 -12.05 -1.79 -22.54
CA SER A 56 -12.77 -1.83 -21.27
C SER A 56 -12.86 -3.24 -20.66
N LEU A 57 -11.70 -3.84 -20.42
CA LEU A 57 -11.52 -4.78 -19.33
C LEU A 57 -10.24 -4.31 -18.64
N ALA A 58 -10.38 -3.69 -17.47
CA ALA A 58 -9.30 -3.52 -16.50
C ALA A 58 -8.51 -4.82 -16.46
N ALA A 59 -7.35 -4.87 -17.11
CA ALA A 59 -6.49 -6.03 -16.99
C ALA A 59 -6.04 -5.99 -15.53
N GLU A 60 -6.50 -6.94 -14.72
CA GLU A 60 -6.01 -7.15 -13.36
C GLU A 60 -4.50 -7.40 -13.46
N ILE A 61 -3.71 -6.33 -13.28
CA ILE A 61 -2.26 -6.43 -13.37
C ILE A 61 -1.80 -7.10 -12.09
N HIS A 62 -1.38 -8.34 -12.22
CA HIS A 62 -0.67 -9.10 -11.20
C HIS A 62 0.81 -9.13 -11.54
N HIS A 63 1.64 -8.56 -10.67
CA HIS A 63 3.10 -8.69 -10.78
C HIS A 63 3.69 -9.59 -9.69
N CYS A 64 2.95 -9.75 -8.59
CA CYS A 64 3.37 -10.51 -7.44
C CYS A 64 2.25 -11.39 -6.88
N GLN A 65 2.64 -12.47 -6.21
CA GLN A 65 1.73 -13.32 -5.45
C GLN A 65 2.10 -13.30 -3.97
N ILE A 66 1.10 -13.32 -3.09
CA ILE A 66 1.32 -13.48 -1.65
C ILE A 66 1.86 -14.89 -1.39
N SER A 67 3.00 -14.98 -0.71
CA SER A 67 3.70 -16.24 -0.43
C SER A 67 3.51 -16.73 1.01
N ASP A 68 3.47 -15.79 1.96
CA ASP A 68 3.26 -16.05 3.37
C ASP A 68 2.62 -14.83 4.04
N THR A 69 1.81 -15.08 5.07
CA THR A 69 1.05 -14.06 5.81
C THR A 69 0.95 -14.42 7.28
N ASP A 70 1.15 -13.44 8.15
CA ASP A 70 1.02 -13.63 9.60
C ASP A 70 0.31 -12.44 10.26
N GLY A 71 -0.61 -12.78 11.16
CA GLY A 71 -1.50 -11.85 11.84
C GLY A 71 -0.85 -11.25 13.08
N ARG A 72 -0.80 -9.92 13.15
CA ARG A 72 -0.27 -9.15 14.28
C ARG A 72 -1.34 -8.32 14.99
N THR A 73 -2.62 -8.61 14.73
CA THR A 73 -3.76 -7.86 15.26
C THR A 73 -3.83 -7.85 16.79
N ASP A 74 -3.80 -6.64 17.33
CA ASP A 74 -3.93 -6.27 18.74
C ASP A 74 -4.84 -5.04 18.94
N GLU A 75 -4.94 -4.55 20.19
CA GLU A 75 -5.82 -3.43 20.56
C GLU A 75 -5.40 -2.06 20.00
N ILE A 76 -4.15 -1.93 19.51
CA ILE A 76 -3.63 -0.68 18.92
C ILE A 76 -3.57 -0.74 17.39
N SER A 77 -3.80 -1.91 16.80
CA SER A 77 -3.82 -2.15 15.36
C SER A 77 -4.84 -1.28 14.61
N ALA A 78 -4.66 -1.12 13.29
CA ALA A 78 -5.50 -0.26 12.47
C ALA A 78 -6.98 -0.68 12.52
N LEU A 79 -7.89 0.29 12.45
CA LEU A 79 -9.32 0.03 12.32
C LEU A 79 -9.61 -0.61 10.95
N VAL A 80 -10.46 -1.64 10.93
CA VAL A 80 -10.86 -2.31 9.69
C VAL A 80 -11.52 -1.34 8.72
N ASP A 81 -12.37 -0.42 9.21
CA ASP A 81 -13.05 0.57 8.35
C ASP A 81 -12.05 1.50 7.63
N ASP A 82 -10.96 1.86 8.30
CA ASP A 82 -9.90 2.67 7.72
C ASP A 82 -9.12 1.88 6.65
N CYS A 83 -8.86 0.59 6.88
CA CYS A 83 -8.21 -0.27 5.88
C CYS A 83 -9.11 -0.56 4.67
N LEU A 84 -10.42 -0.68 4.88
CA LEU A 84 -11.39 -0.76 3.78
C LEU A 84 -11.42 0.54 2.96
N GLN A 85 -11.15 1.69 3.57
CA GLN A 85 -11.00 2.94 2.83
C GLN A 85 -9.71 2.96 2.01
N VAL A 86 -8.58 2.50 2.58
CA VAL A 86 -7.34 2.29 1.80
C VAL A 86 -7.60 1.36 0.61
N TYR A 87 -8.29 0.24 0.82
CA TYR A 87 -8.66 -0.70 -0.25
C TYR A 87 -9.46 -0.02 -1.37
N ARG A 88 -10.40 0.88 -1.04
CA ARG A 88 -11.21 1.60 -2.05
C ARG A 88 -10.45 2.68 -2.79
N ASP A 89 -9.48 3.31 -2.13
CA ASP A 89 -8.73 4.45 -2.68
C ASP A 89 -7.54 4.01 -3.56
N LEU A 90 -7.13 2.75 -3.45
CA LEU A 90 -6.17 2.14 -4.35
C LEU A 90 -6.76 2.06 -5.78
N ALA A 91 -6.08 2.70 -6.74
CA ALA A 91 -6.59 2.85 -8.11
C ALA A 91 -6.65 1.50 -8.84
N TYR A 92 -7.86 1.07 -9.26
CA TYR A 92 -8.13 -0.23 -9.90
C TYR A 92 -7.08 -0.68 -10.93
N ASP A 93 -6.71 0.20 -11.87
CA ASP A 93 -5.75 -0.07 -12.93
C ASP A 93 -4.44 0.70 -12.70
N ALA A 94 -3.60 0.23 -11.78
CA ALA A 94 -2.33 0.88 -11.51
C ALA A 94 -1.16 -0.08 -11.34
N GLU A 95 0.01 0.43 -11.70
CA GLU A 95 1.30 -0.18 -11.44
C GLU A 95 2.13 0.70 -10.53
N TRP A 96 2.87 0.04 -9.63
CA TRP A 96 3.72 0.69 -8.65
C TRP A 96 5.14 0.16 -8.79
N VAL A 97 6.11 1.03 -8.98
CA VAL A 97 7.54 0.68 -8.89
C VAL A 97 8.07 1.16 -7.54
N ILE A 98 8.61 0.22 -6.77
CA ILE A 98 9.06 0.45 -5.40
C ILE A 98 10.55 0.16 -5.34
N LEU A 99 11.34 1.17 -4.97
CA LEU A 99 12.78 1.03 -4.86
C LEU A 99 13.19 0.21 -3.63
N GLY A 100 14.30 -0.52 -3.78
CA GLY A 100 15.02 -1.24 -2.74
C GLY A 100 15.32 -0.40 -1.50
N GLY A 101 15.36 -1.05 -0.33
CA GLY A 101 15.92 -0.47 0.88
C GLY A 101 14.97 -0.44 2.07
N ARG A 102 14.66 0.77 2.56
CA ARG A 102 13.75 0.95 3.69
C ARG A 102 12.30 0.82 3.27
N GLN A 103 11.44 0.49 4.23
CA GLN A 103 10.01 0.45 4.03
C GLN A 103 9.46 1.75 3.44
N LYS A 104 8.60 1.60 2.45
CA LYS A 104 7.96 2.68 1.71
C LYS A 104 6.47 2.70 2.03
N LEU A 105 5.94 3.89 2.26
CA LEU A 105 4.50 4.09 2.40
C LEU A 105 3.86 4.07 1.01
N ILE A 106 2.90 3.17 0.81
CA ILE A 106 2.17 3.04 -0.45
C ILE A 106 0.86 3.83 -0.37
N ALA A 107 0.06 3.56 0.66
CA ALA A 107 -1.20 4.27 0.92
C ALA A 107 -1.51 4.31 2.41
N SER A 108 -2.29 5.30 2.83
CA SER A 108 -2.76 5.43 4.22
C SER A 108 -4.07 6.19 4.28
N TYR A 109 -4.94 5.78 5.20
CA TYR A 109 -6.15 6.50 5.57
C TYR A 109 -6.44 6.26 7.05
N GLY A 110 -6.73 7.33 7.80
CA GLY A 110 -7.02 7.23 9.24
C GLY A 110 -5.91 6.52 10.01
N THR A 111 -6.26 5.43 10.69
CA THR A 111 -5.35 4.55 11.43
C THR A 111 -4.69 3.48 10.58
N CYS A 112 -5.11 3.28 9.33
CA CYS A 112 -4.57 2.26 8.46
C CYS A 112 -3.50 2.79 7.51
N TRP A 113 -2.45 2.03 7.33
CA TRP A 113 -1.50 2.24 6.24
C TRP A 113 -0.97 0.91 5.71
N ILE A 114 -0.60 0.91 4.43
CA ILE A 114 0.07 -0.18 3.76
C ILE A 114 1.49 0.23 3.39
N GLY A 115 2.44 -0.62 3.80
CA GLY A 115 3.86 -0.43 3.54
C GLY A 115 4.45 -1.58 2.78
N ILE A 116 5.44 -1.31 1.93
CA ILE A 116 6.23 -2.34 1.26
C ILE A 116 7.71 -2.13 1.54
N THR A 117 8.41 -3.22 1.84
CA THR A 117 9.87 -3.24 2.01
C THR A 117 10.47 -4.15 0.95
N VAL A 118 11.28 -3.58 0.07
CA VAL A 118 12.03 -4.31 -0.94
C VAL A 118 13.43 -4.60 -0.41
N SER A 119 13.90 -5.84 -0.55
CA SER A 119 15.23 -6.24 -0.10
C SER A 119 16.31 -5.29 -0.65
N ARG A 120 17.33 -4.96 0.15
CA ARG A 120 18.46 -4.11 -0.29
C ARG A 120 19.25 -4.71 -1.46
N ALA A 121 19.16 -6.02 -1.66
CA ALA A 121 19.82 -6.71 -2.78
C ALA A 121 19.03 -6.60 -4.09
N ILE A 122 17.82 -6.06 -4.05
CA ILE A 122 16.93 -5.88 -5.20
C ILE A 122 16.77 -4.38 -5.42
N ASP A 123 17.11 -3.90 -6.60
CA ASP A 123 17.10 -2.47 -6.88
C ASP A 123 15.66 -1.90 -6.88
N SER A 124 14.69 -2.66 -7.38
CA SER A 124 13.26 -2.34 -7.32
C SER A 124 12.37 -3.54 -7.58
N VAL A 125 11.10 -3.45 -7.17
CA VAL A 125 10.04 -4.37 -7.61
C VAL A 125 8.90 -3.58 -8.23
N THR A 126 8.17 -4.23 -9.14
CA THR A 126 6.88 -3.74 -9.61
C THR A 126 5.79 -4.52 -8.89
N VAL A 127 4.82 -3.84 -8.29
CA VAL A 127 3.60 -4.44 -7.76
C VAL A 127 2.40 -3.90 -8.51
N GLY A 128 1.45 -4.77 -8.81
CA GLY A 128 0.17 -4.38 -9.39
C GLY A 128 -0.81 -3.98 -8.30
N ASN A 129 -1.84 -3.21 -8.68
CA ASN A 129 -2.85 -2.81 -7.71
C ASN A 129 -3.62 -4.00 -7.13
N VAL A 130 -3.80 -5.07 -7.90
CA VAL A 130 -4.48 -6.30 -7.43
C VAL A 130 -3.66 -6.99 -6.34
N ASP A 131 -2.32 -6.90 -6.40
CA ASP A 131 -1.44 -7.46 -5.37
C ASP A 131 -1.64 -6.72 -4.04
N LEU A 132 -1.77 -5.39 -4.08
CA LEU A 132 -2.07 -4.55 -2.91
C LEU A 132 -3.50 -4.79 -2.39
N HIS A 133 -4.49 -4.88 -3.27
CA HIS A 133 -5.88 -5.19 -2.91
C HIS A 133 -5.97 -6.53 -2.21
N THR A 134 -5.32 -7.56 -2.76
CA THR A 134 -5.30 -8.90 -2.17
C THR A 134 -4.68 -8.86 -0.79
N ALA A 135 -3.54 -8.18 -0.61
CA ALA A 135 -2.90 -8.06 0.71
C ALA A 135 -3.81 -7.40 1.75
N VAL A 136 -4.52 -6.32 1.38
CA VAL A 136 -5.49 -5.66 2.29
C VAL A 136 -6.69 -6.55 2.58
N PHE A 137 -7.28 -7.13 1.54
CA PHE A 137 -8.49 -7.94 1.67
C PHE A 137 -8.26 -9.23 2.46
N GLU A 138 -7.19 -9.97 2.17
CA GLU A 138 -6.84 -11.19 2.90
C GLU A 138 -6.50 -10.90 4.36
N SER A 139 -5.79 -9.80 4.63
CA SER A 139 -5.48 -9.40 6.01
C SER A 139 -6.74 -9.16 6.84
N ILE A 140 -7.71 -8.43 6.28
CA ILE A 140 -8.99 -8.18 6.94
C ILE A 140 -9.73 -9.51 7.13
N THR A 141 -9.80 -10.33 6.08
CA THR A 141 -10.56 -11.59 6.08
C THR A 141 -10.02 -12.59 7.10
N TRP A 142 -8.70 -12.70 7.26
CA TRP A 142 -8.08 -13.72 8.11
C TRP A 142 -7.73 -13.23 9.51
N TYR A 143 -7.44 -11.93 9.68
CA TYR A 143 -6.83 -11.43 10.91
C TYR A 143 -7.63 -10.33 11.61
N ALA A 144 -8.78 -9.89 11.08
CA ALA A 144 -9.62 -8.94 11.80
C ALA A 144 -10.12 -9.51 13.14
N LYS A 145 -10.03 -8.71 14.20
CA LYS A 145 -10.50 -9.06 15.56
C LYS A 145 -11.28 -7.91 16.17
N SER A 146 -12.24 -8.23 17.04
CA SER A 146 -13.02 -7.22 17.78
C SER A 146 -12.34 -6.85 19.11
N PHE A 147 -12.33 -5.56 19.42
CA PHE A 147 -11.82 -5.00 20.67
C PHE A 147 -12.80 -4.00 21.27
N PRO A 148 -12.81 -3.80 22.59
CA PRO A 148 -13.58 -2.74 23.24
C PRO A 148 -13.17 -1.35 22.74
N ASP A 149 -14.13 -0.46 22.50
CA ASP A 149 -13.90 0.90 22.00
C ASP A 149 -13.69 1.96 23.12
N GLY A 150 -13.70 1.54 24.38
CA GLY A 150 -13.63 2.41 25.57
C GLY A 150 -14.89 3.23 25.86
N LYS A 151 -15.94 3.13 25.03
CA LYS A 151 -17.24 3.81 25.16
C LYS A 151 -18.40 2.83 25.38
N GLY A 152 -18.10 1.55 25.57
CA GLY A 152 -19.09 0.48 25.76
C GLY A 152 -19.52 -0.21 24.47
N GLY A 153 -18.90 0.12 23.34
CA GLY A 153 -19.04 -0.56 22.05
C GLY A 153 -17.86 -1.49 21.73
N GLN A 154 -17.86 -1.98 20.50
CA GLN A 154 -16.80 -2.81 19.92
C GLN A 154 -16.32 -2.17 18.61
N VAL A 155 -15.03 -2.30 18.33
CA VAL A 155 -14.41 -1.92 17.05
C VAL A 155 -13.64 -3.10 16.49
N GLN A 156 -13.62 -3.24 15.17
CA GLN A 156 -12.78 -4.23 14.50
C GLN A 156 -11.43 -3.63 14.15
N ARG A 157 -10.36 -4.38 14.44
CA ARG A 157 -8.98 -4.00 14.12
C ARG A 157 -8.28 -5.08 13.32
N VAL A 158 -7.28 -4.69 12.56
CA VAL A 158 -6.44 -5.58 11.76
C VAL A 158 -4.99 -5.11 11.76
N GLY A 159 -4.08 -6.04 11.94
CA GLY A 159 -2.65 -5.86 11.73
C GLY A 159 -2.09 -7.14 11.11
N ALA A 160 -1.31 -7.01 10.05
CA ALA A 160 -0.78 -8.15 9.30
C ALA A 160 0.53 -7.78 8.63
N TYR A 161 1.38 -8.78 8.41
CA TYR A 161 2.51 -8.65 7.51
C TYR A 161 2.61 -9.92 6.66
N GLY A 162 3.27 -9.80 5.52
CA GLY A 162 3.47 -10.93 4.63
C GLY A 162 4.55 -10.66 3.61
N TRP A 163 4.70 -11.60 2.69
CA TRP A 163 5.70 -11.59 1.64
C TRP A 163 5.06 -11.67 0.26
N PHE A 164 5.68 -11.00 -0.70
CA PHE A 164 5.33 -11.04 -2.10
C PHE A 164 6.45 -11.74 -2.89
N HIS A 165 6.06 -12.77 -3.62
CA HIS A 165 6.84 -13.36 -4.70
C HIS A 165 6.60 -12.58 -6.00
N CYS A 166 7.60 -11.85 -6.48
CA CYS A 166 7.49 -11.01 -7.68
C CYS A 166 8.40 -11.49 -8.81
N GLY A 167 7.91 -11.41 -10.05
CA GLY A 167 8.67 -11.73 -11.27
C GLY A 167 8.75 -13.24 -11.62
N TYR A 168 9.44 -13.55 -12.73
CA TYR A 168 9.40 -14.86 -13.39
C TYR A 168 9.99 -16.05 -12.59
N ASN A 169 10.75 -15.79 -11.52
CA ASN A 169 11.41 -16.84 -10.72
C ASN A 169 10.86 -16.97 -9.28
N PHE A 170 9.73 -16.33 -8.94
CA PHE A 170 8.97 -16.51 -7.69
C PHE A 170 9.80 -16.70 -6.40
N GLY A 171 10.81 -15.85 -6.18
CA GLY A 171 11.47 -15.72 -4.87
C GLY A 171 10.89 -14.55 -4.07
N ASP A 172 11.04 -14.56 -2.74
CA ASP A 172 10.59 -13.47 -1.84
C ASP A 172 11.31 -12.17 -2.19
N ALA A 173 10.62 -11.31 -2.94
CA ALA A 173 11.20 -10.09 -3.52
C ALA A 173 10.96 -8.88 -2.61
N CYS A 174 9.82 -8.84 -1.94
CA CYS A 174 9.49 -7.80 -0.98
C CYS A 174 8.51 -8.30 0.09
N SER A 175 8.46 -7.60 1.22
CA SER A 175 7.44 -7.80 2.25
C SER A 175 6.45 -6.64 2.28
N TRP A 176 5.24 -6.92 2.73
CA TRP A 176 4.20 -5.92 2.96
C TRP A 176 3.76 -5.93 4.42
N ILE A 177 3.22 -4.80 4.88
CA ILE A 177 2.62 -4.66 6.20
C ILE A 177 1.33 -3.84 6.13
N ILE A 178 0.37 -4.21 6.96
CA ILE A 178 -0.77 -3.39 7.34
C ILE A 178 -0.63 -3.11 8.83
N GLY A 179 -0.58 -1.82 9.17
CA GLY A 179 -0.34 -1.41 10.53
C GLY A 179 -1.04 -0.12 10.92
N THR A 180 -0.83 0.25 12.18
CA THR A 180 -1.17 1.55 12.75
C THR A 180 0.03 2.48 12.67
N ARG A 181 -0.18 3.81 12.66
CA ARG A 181 0.87 4.82 12.54
C ARG A 181 1.04 5.64 13.81
#